data_AF-A0A7D8UWA9-F1
#
_entry.id   AF-A0A7D8UWA9-F1
#
_cell.length_a   1.000
_cell.length_b   1.000
_cell.length_c   1.000
_cell.angle_alpha   90.00
_cell.angle_beta   90.00
_cell.angle_gamma   90.00
#
_symmetry.space_group_name_H-M   'P 1'
#
loop_
_entity.id
_entity.type
_entity.pdbx_description
1 polymer ?
#
loop_
_entity_poly.entity_id
_entity_poly.type
_entity_poly.pdbx_seq_one_letter_code
_entity_poly.pdbx_strand_id
1 'polypeptide(L)'
;MYLFPSPDTLLKWVGVFFVHRGPYAGAILRFTLAFQTSFPRTRPSVYFDSDVFHPLVEPKTREWTPRGRLAQWQPRVDHVAHLLRALKESFRMSALDAVTEHEASNRQVWSMYHHSRQTFLSLTAQRARQSATRQVLFGEPDTVSRPMSLPASPSVGGRGMWSSHDDDHLIRFTELDDGAVSRLWGDMRRSLGER
;
A
#
# COMPACT_ATOMS: atom_id res chain seq x y z
N MET A 1 4.73 0.25 -13.21
CA MET A 1 3.48 0.28 -12.43
C MET A 1 2.88 -1.10 -12.56
N TYR A 2 2.54 -1.73 -11.45
CA TYR A 2 1.94 -3.05 -11.40
C TYR A 2 0.53 -2.91 -10.84
N LEU A 3 -0.39 -3.72 -11.34
CA LEU A 3 -1.78 -3.74 -10.91
C LEU A 3 -2.25 -5.19 -10.82
N PHE A 4 -3.07 -5.47 -9.83
CA PHE A 4 -3.76 -6.74 -9.67
C PHE A 4 -5.16 -6.50 -9.10
N PRO A 5 -6.18 -7.26 -9.55
CA PRO A 5 -7.48 -7.23 -8.91
C PRO A 5 -7.38 -7.73 -7.47
N SER A 6 -8.16 -7.14 -6.58
CA SER A 6 -8.32 -7.66 -5.23
C SER A 6 -8.91 -9.07 -5.29
N PRO A 7 -8.47 -10.01 -4.42
CA PRO A 7 -9.02 -11.36 -4.38
C PRO A 7 -10.50 -11.37 -3.96
N ASP A 8 -10.94 -10.36 -3.19
CA ASP A 8 -12.29 -10.29 -2.64
C ASP A 8 -13.30 -9.73 -3.66
N THR A 9 -12.86 -8.82 -4.54
CA THR A 9 -13.75 -8.17 -5.51
C THR A 9 -13.02 -7.64 -6.73
N LEU A 10 -13.61 -7.90 -7.90
CA LEU A 10 -13.15 -7.34 -9.18
C LEU A 10 -13.38 -5.82 -9.29
N LEU A 11 -14.19 -5.23 -8.41
CA LEU A 11 -14.45 -3.78 -8.36
C LEU A 11 -13.38 -3.00 -7.59
N LYS A 12 -12.33 -3.66 -7.11
CA LYS A 12 -11.20 -3.03 -6.43
C LYS A 12 -9.91 -3.59 -6.97
N TRP A 13 -9.05 -2.76 -7.55
CA TRP A 13 -7.73 -3.19 -8.00
C TRP A 13 -6.67 -2.47 -7.19
N VAL A 14 -5.67 -3.22 -6.73
CA VAL A 14 -4.54 -2.67 -5.99
C VAL A 14 -3.37 -2.53 -6.95
N GLY A 15 -2.66 -1.42 -6.85
CA GLY A 15 -1.53 -1.11 -7.71
C GLY A 15 -0.36 -0.51 -6.97
N VAL A 16 0.82 -0.68 -7.56
CA VAL A 16 2.06 -0.08 -7.06
C VAL A 16 2.75 0.67 -8.21
N PHE A 17 3.04 1.93 -7.97
CA PHE A 17 3.69 2.83 -8.90
C PHE A 17 5.09 3.22 -8.40
N PHE A 18 6.10 2.68 -9.08
CA PHE A 18 7.50 3.04 -8.90
C PHE A 18 7.84 4.24 -9.78
N VAL A 19 8.24 5.34 -9.15
CA VAL A 19 8.61 6.56 -9.86
C VAL A 19 10.13 6.65 -9.98
N HIS A 20 10.64 6.71 -11.21
CA HIS A 20 12.09 6.66 -11.47
C HIS A 20 12.72 8.01 -11.80
N ARG A 21 11.93 9.02 -12.16
CA ARG A 21 12.43 10.32 -12.65
C ARG A 21 11.60 11.48 -12.11
N GLY A 22 12.19 12.66 -12.12
CA GLY A 22 11.55 13.90 -11.68
C GLY A 22 11.55 14.06 -10.15
N PRO A 23 10.76 15.00 -9.61
CA PRO A 23 10.74 15.35 -8.19
C PRO A 23 10.43 14.18 -7.25
N TYR A 24 9.70 13.18 -7.75
CA TYR A 24 9.26 12.01 -7.00
C TYR A 24 10.14 10.78 -7.23
N ALA A 25 11.33 10.93 -7.83
CA ALA A 25 12.22 9.81 -8.10
C ALA A 25 12.53 9.02 -6.81
N GLY A 26 12.45 7.69 -6.90
CA GLY A 26 12.61 6.78 -5.77
C GLY A 26 11.34 6.54 -4.95
N ALA A 27 10.22 7.22 -5.26
CA ALA A 27 8.96 6.98 -4.58
C ALA A 27 8.34 5.62 -4.98
N ILE A 28 7.77 4.93 -3.99
CA ILE A 28 6.98 3.71 -4.15
C ILE A 28 5.56 4.04 -3.69
N LEU A 29 4.68 4.30 -4.66
CA LEU A 29 3.33 4.78 -4.39
C LEU A 29 2.35 3.63 -4.56
N ARG A 30 1.81 3.15 -3.45
CA ARG A 30 0.69 2.20 -3.46
C ARG A 30 -0.62 2.94 -3.64
N PHE A 31 -1.48 2.41 -4.49
CA PHE A 31 -2.78 2.99 -4.77
C PHE A 31 -3.83 1.92 -5.01
N THR A 32 -5.09 2.30 -4.79
CA THR A 32 -6.26 1.50 -5.05
C THR A 32 -7.12 2.16 -6.11
N LEU A 33 -7.47 1.40 -7.14
CA LEU A 33 -8.51 1.73 -8.11
C LEU A 33 -9.85 1.15 -7.62
N ALA A 34 -10.81 2.02 -7.37
CA ALA A 34 -12.16 1.63 -6.98
C ALA A 34 -13.13 1.86 -8.15
N PHE A 35 -13.80 0.79 -8.58
CA PHE A 35 -14.82 0.83 -9.62
C PHE A 35 -16.19 1.01 -8.97
N GLN A 36 -16.90 2.06 -9.37
CA GLN A 36 -18.28 2.27 -8.94
C GLN A 36 -19.22 1.28 -9.64
N THR A 37 -20.39 1.04 -9.05
CA THR A 37 -21.44 0.18 -9.62
C THR A 37 -21.95 0.67 -10.98
N SER A 38 -21.77 1.95 -11.28
CA SER A 38 -22.13 2.58 -12.55
C SER A 38 -21.05 2.46 -13.63
N PHE A 39 -19.88 1.88 -13.36
CA PHE A 39 -18.84 1.65 -14.38
C PHE A 39 -19.39 0.78 -15.53
N PRO A 40 -19.11 1.11 -16.82
CA PRO A 40 -18.17 2.10 -17.32
C PRO A 40 -18.76 3.50 -17.57
N ARG A 41 -19.97 3.81 -17.07
CA ARG A 41 -20.57 5.15 -17.23
C ARG A 41 -19.82 6.22 -16.43
N THR A 42 -19.28 5.88 -15.27
CA THR A 42 -18.40 6.74 -14.48
C THR A 42 -16.96 6.22 -14.51
N ARG A 43 -16.01 7.13 -14.26
CA ARG A 43 -14.59 6.76 -14.11
C ARG A 43 -14.38 5.97 -12.82
N PRO A 44 -13.40 5.05 -12.78
CA PRO A 44 -12.90 4.55 -11.51
C PRO A 44 -12.15 5.65 -10.76
N SER A 45 -12.23 5.62 -9.44
CA SER A 45 -11.49 6.53 -8.57
C SER A 45 -10.14 5.92 -8.19
N VAL A 46 -9.12 6.76 -8.06
CA VAL A 46 -7.75 6.36 -7.70
C VAL A 46 -7.43 6.97 -6.35
N TYR A 47 -7.18 6.13 -5.36
CA TYR A 47 -6.81 6.54 -4.00
C TYR A 47 -5.41 6.07 -3.67
N PHE A 48 -4.58 6.93 -3.10
CA PHE A 48 -3.28 6.51 -2.59
C PHE A 48 -3.40 5.96 -1.16
N ASP A 49 -2.65 4.90 -0.87
CA ASP A 49 -2.64 4.30 0.47
C ASP A 49 -1.90 5.22 1.46
N SER A 50 -0.82 5.85 1.01
CA SER A 50 0.00 6.79 1.77
C SER A 50 -0.24 8.25 1.35
N ASP A 51 0.12 9.20 2.21
CA ASP A 51 0.07 10.62 1.85
C ASP A 51 1.06 10.96 0.73
N VAL A 52 0.55 11.49 -0.38
CA VAL A 52 1.36 11.91 -1.53
C VAL A 52 1.34 13.42 -1.65
N PHE A 53 2.51 14.04 -1.64
CA PHE A 53 2.67 15.49 -1.75
C PHE A 53 2.59 15.93 -3.22
N HIS A 54 1.37 15.98 -3.78
CA HIS A 54 1.16 16.24 -5.21
C HIS A 54 -0.03 17.20 -5.45
N PRO A 55 0.05 18.15 -6.41
CA PRO A 55 -1.01 19.15 -6.64
C PRO A 55 -2.40 18.57 -6.94
N LEU A 56 -2.45 17.44 -7.64
CA LEU A 56 -3.70 16.77 -8.06
C LEU A 56 -4.18 15.67 -7.10
N VAL A 57 -3.58 15.58 -5.91
CA VAL A 57 -3.98 14.63 -4.89
C VAL A 57 -4.58 15.40 -3.73
N GLU A 58 -5.83 15.10 -3.40
CA GLU A 58 -6.52 15.70 -2.26
C GLU A 58 -5.89 15.20 -0.94
N PRO A 59 -5.39 16.07 -0.05
CA PRO A 59 -4.68 15.63 1.16
C PRO A 59 -5.50 14.78 2.10
N LYS A 60 -6.81 15.02 2.18
CA LYS A 60 -7.69 14.34 3.14
C LYS A 60 -8.17 13.00 2.62
N THR A 61 -8.63 12.94 1.38
CA THR A 61 -9.18 11.72 0.78
C THR A 61 -8.12 10.87 0.10
N ARG A 62 -6.94 11.44 -0.18
CA ARG A 62 -5.87 10.86 -0.99
C ARG A 62 -6.33 10.47 -2.39
N GLU A 63 -7.43 11.06 -2.85
CA GLU A 63 -7.93 10.84 -4.20
C GLU A 63 -7.12 11.64 -5.19
N TRP A 64 -6.68 10.98 -6.27
CA TRP A 64 -6.09 11.63 -7.42
C TRP A 64 -7.17 12.01 -8.44
N THR A 65 -7.13 13.27 -8.88
CA THR A 65 -8.06 13.78 -9.88
C THR A 65 -7.37 13.91 -11.25
N PRO A 66 -7.91 13.29 -12.31
CA PRO A 66 -7.37 13.43 -13.65
C PRO A 66 -7.63 14.83 -14.23
N ARG A 67 -6.76 15.26 -15.14
CA ARG A 67 -6.87 16.56 -15.83
C ARG A 67 -7.27 16.42 -17.30
N GLY A 68 -7.65 17.55 -17.88
CA GLY A 68 -7.96 17.68 -19.31
C GLY A 68 -9.12 16.78 -19.72
N ARG A 69 -8.96 16.07 -20.84
CA ARG A 69 -9.99 15.19 -21.42
C ARG A 69 -10.59 14.19 -20.42
N LEU A 70 -9.76 13.63 -19.53
CA LEU A 70 -10.21 12.60 -18.59
C LEU A 70 -11.00 13.14 -17.38
N ALA A 71 -11.03 14.47 -17.20
CA ALA A 71 -11.93 15.08 -16.23
C ALA A 71 -13.40 14.89 -16.64
N GLN A 72 -13.67 14.84 -17.95
CA GLN A 72 -14.97 14.50 -18.53
C GLN A 72 -14.93 13.08 -19.09
N TRP A 73 -15.04 12.09 -18.21
CA TRP A 73 -14.99 10.68 -18.58
C TRP A 73 -16.02 10.33 -19.67
N GLN A 74 -15.56 9.76 -20.79
CA GLN A 74 -16.42 9.31 -21.87
C GLN A 74 -16.52 7.78 -21.90
N PRO A 75 -17.69 7.20 -21.58
CA PRO A 75 -17.88 5.76 -21.64
C PRO A 75 -17.59 5.22 -23.04
N ARG A 76 -16.99 4.03 -23.14
CA ARG A 76 -16.58 3.34 -24.39
C ARG A 76 -15.39 3.94 -25.13
N VAL A 77 -15.02 5.19 -24.86
CA VAL A 77 -13.80 5.83 -25.40
C VAL A 77 -12.67 5.77 -24.37
N ASP A 78 -13.01 6.01 -23.11
CA ASP A 78 -12.07 5.97 -22.01
C ASP A 78 -12.00 4.60 -21.35
N HIS A 79 -10.76 4.21 -21.08
CA HIS A 79 -10.42 2.95 -20.44
C HIS A 79 -9.48 3.21 -19.27
N VAL A 80 -9.41 2.25 -18.35
CA VAL A 80 -8.51 2.29 -17.19
C VAL A 80 -7.07 2.57 -17.61
N ALA A 81 -6.61 2.02 -18.74
CA ALA A 81 -5.28 2.28 -19.27
C ALA A 81 -5.01 3.78 -19.57
N HIS A 82 -6.01 4.52 -20.08
CA HIS A 82 -5.88 5.96 -20.29
C HIS A 82 -5.72 6.70 -18.96
N LEU A 83 -6.50 6.30 -17.95
CA LEU A 83 -6.43 6.86 -16.60
C LEU A 83 -5.06 6.60 -15.96
N LEU A 84 -4.56 5.37 -16.03
CA LEU A 84 -3.25 4.99 -15.51
C LEU A 84 -2.10 5.69 -16.24
N ARG A 85 -2.22 5.90 -17.55
CA ARG A 85 -1.27 6.72 -18.29
C ARG A 85 -1.27 8.15 -17.78
N ALA A 86 -2.45 8.76 -17.62
CA ALA A 86 -2.54 10.13 -17.10
C ALA A 86 -2.02 10.26 -15.66
N LEU A 87 -2.29 9.27 -14.81
CA LEU A 87 -1.71 9.16 -13.48
C LEU A 87 -0.20 9.12 -13.54
N LYS A 88 0.39 8.26 -14.39
CA LYS A 88 1.85 8.19 -14.57
C LYS A 88 2.42 9.52 -15.08
N GLU A 89 1.75 10.18 -16.03
CA GLU A 89 2.21 11.45 -16.58
C GLU A 89 2.13 12.59 -15.56
N SER A 90 1.16 12.59 -14.62
CA SER A 90 0.99 13.70 -13.67
C SER A 90 2.22 13.91 -12.77
N PHE A 91 3.01 12.87 -12.53
CA PHE A 91 4.23 12.94 -11.73
C PHE A 91 5.45 13.47 -12.50
N ARG A 92 5.33 13.75 -13.81
CA ARG A 92 6.40 14.37 -14.60
C ARG A 92 6.42 15.87 -14.40
N MET A 93 7.61 16.47 -14.48
CA MET A 93 7.77 17.93 -14.36
C MET A 93 6.92 18.69 -15.36
N SER A 94 6.91 18.28 -16.63
CA SER A 94 6.09 18.92 -17.67
C SER A 94 4.60 18.92 -17.36
N ALA A 95 4.11 17.87 -16.68
CA ALA A 95 2.70 17.81 -16.29
C ALA A 95 2.41 18.72 -15.10
N LEU A 96 3.33 18.81 -14.14
CA LEU A 96 3.26 19.73 -13.00
C LEU A 96 3.30 21.20 -13.45
N ASP A 97 4.19 21.52 -14.40
CA ASP A 97 4.31 22.87 -14.98
C ASP A 97 3.02 23.30 -15.69
N ALA A 98 2.31 22.35 -16.28
CA ALA A 98 1.04 22.62 -16.94
C ALA A 98 -0.13 22.77 -15.96
N VAL A 99 -0.01 22.42 -14.67
CA VAL A 99 -1.13 22.49 -13.70
C VAL A 99 -1.48 23.93 -13.41
N THR A 100 -2.75 24.27 -13.58
CA THR A 100 -3.31 25.55 -13.17
C THR A 100 -3.81 25.48 -11.73
N GLU A 101 -3.89 26.63 -11.06
CA GLU A 101 -4.37 26.71 -9.67
C GLU A 101 -5.79 26.16 -9.49
N HIS A 102 -6.67 26.34 -10.49
CA HIS A 102 -8.06 25.90 -10.42
C HIS A 102 -8.22 24.39 -10.58
N GLU A 103 -7.28 23.71 -11.24
CA GLU A 103 -7.28 22.25 -11.38
C GLU A 103 -6.59 21.55 -10.20
N ALA A 104 -5.81 22.28 -9.41
CA ALA A 104 -5.10 21.73 -8.27
C ALA A 104 -6.06 21.44 -7.11
N SER A 105 -6.30 20.15 -6.82
CA SER A 105 -6.99 19.71 -5.60
C SER A 105 -6.26 20.23 -4.35
N ASN A 106 -4.93 20.15 -4.36
CA ASN A 106 -4.08 20.67 -3.31
C ASN A 106 -3.40 21.98 -3.74
N ARG A 107 -4.10 23.10 -3.50
CA ARG A 107 -3.59 24.45 -3.80
C ARG A 107 -2.30 24.79 -3.06
N GLN A 108 -2.08 24.21 -1.89
CA GLN A 108 -0.86 24.45 -1.11
C GLN A 108 0.37 23.87 -1.82
N VAL A 109 0.29 22.63 -2.31
CA VAL A 109 1.39 22.00 -3.05
C VAL A 109 1.62 22.71 -4.38
N TRP A 110 0.54 23.09 -5.07
CA TRP A 110 0.63 23.90 -6.29
C TRP A 110 1.35 25.23 -6.03
N SER A 111 0.95 25.96 -4.99
CA SER A 111 1.59 27.23 -4.62
C SER A 111 3.06 27.03 -4.25
N MET A 112 3.41 25.97 -3.51
CA MET A 112 4.83 25.67 -3.23
C MET A 112 5.61 25.34 -4.50
N TYR A 113 5.03 24.62 -5.46
CA TYR A 113 5.70 24.29 -6.72
C TYR A 113 6.08 25.54 -7.53
N HIS A 114 5.19 26.54 -7.57
CA HIS A 114 5.38 27.78 -8.34
C HIS A 114 6.16 28.86 -7.57
N HIS A 115 5.90 29.05 -6.28
CA HIS A 115 6.49 30.13 -5.48
C HIS A 115 7.70 29.69 -4.65
N SER A 116 7.85 28.41 -4.33
CA SER A 116 8.90 27.89 -3.44
C SER A 116 9.44 26.53 -3.88
N ARG A 117 10.00 26.50 -5.10
CA ARG A 117 10.36 25.26 -5.78
C ARG A 117 11.34 24.38 -4.99
N GLN A 118 12.32 24.97 -4.30
CA GLN A 118 13.30 24.20 -3.51
C GLN A 118 12.65 23.51 -2.31
N THR A 119 11.71 24.18 -1.63
CA THR A 119 10.93 23.60 -0.53
C THR A 119 10.08 22.45 -1.03
N PHE A 120 9.39 22.64 -2.17
CA PHE A 120 8.62 21.58 -2.81
C PHE A 120 9.51 20.36 -3.12
N LEU A 121 10.67 20.54 -3.74
CA LEU A 121 11.58 19.45 -4.08
C LEU A 121 12.07 18.71 -2.83
N SER A 122 12.43 19.46 -1.78
CA SER A 122 12.93 18.90 -0.52
C SER A 122 11.87 18.05 0.19
N LEU A 123 10.65 18.58 0.33
CA LEU A 123 9.53 17.86 0.93
C LEU A 123 9.12 16.64 0.10
N THR A 124 9.09 16.79 -1.23
CA THR A 124 8.77 15.69 -2.14
C THR A 124 9.79 14.57 -2.02
N ALA A 125 11.08 14.90 -2.02
CA ALA A 125 12.15 13.92 -1.85
C ALA A 125 12.10 13.24 -0.47
N GLN A 126 11.77 13.98 0.60
CA GLN A 126 11.55 13.41 1.92
C GLN A 126 10.38 12.41 1.92
N ARG A 127 9.23 12.78 1.33
CA ARG A 127 8.05 11.92 1.23
C ARG A 127 8.32 10.69 0.35
N ALA A 128 9.04 10.85 -0.76
CA ALA A 128 9.47 9.76 -1.61
C ALA A 128 10.30 8.73 -0.83
N ARG A 129 11.29 9.18 -0.04
CA ARG A 129 12.08 8.29 0.82
C ARG A 129 11.22 7.57 1.87
N GLN A 130 10.28 8.27 2.50
CA GLN A 130 9.36 7.66 3.47
C GLN A 130 8.49 6.57 2.84
N SER A 131 8.01 6.78 1.61
CA SER A 131 7.18 5.80 0.90
C SER A 131 7.89 4.46 0.65
N ALA A 132 9.23 4.48 0.56
CA ALA A 132 10.05 3.29 0.35
C ALA A 132 10.48 2.59 1.65
N THR A 133 10.12 3.13 2.83
CA THR A 133 10.50 2.53 4.11
C THR A 133 9.73 1.24 4.39
N ARG A 134 10.36 0.32 5.13
CA ARG A 134 9.76 -0.96 5.51
C ARG A 134 8.42 -0.79 6.25
N GLN A 135 8.31 0.22 7.10
CA GLN A 135 7.08 0.48 7.86
C GLN A 135 5.91 0.91 6.98
N VAL A 136 6.16 1.65 5.89
CA VAL A 136 5.10 2.06 4.97
C VAL A 136 4.74 0.92 4.00
N LEU A 137 5.74 0.15 3.58
CA LEU A 137 5.52 -0.96 2.64
C LEU A 137 4.90 -2.20 3.30
N PHE A 138 5.36 -2.53 4.50
CA PHE A 138 5.02 -3.73 5.27
C PHE A 138 4.45 -3.39 6.65
N GLY A 139 3.87 -2.18 6.80
CA GLY A 139 3.15 -1.80 8.01
C GLY A 139 2.19 -2.93 8.39
N GLU A 140 2.11 -3.21 9.70
CA GLU A 140 1.52 -4.44 10.24
C GLU A 140 0.30 -4.87 9.42
N PRO A 141 0.23 -6.14 8.98
CA PRO A 141 -1.01 -6.64 8.40
C PRO A 141 -2.08 -6.31 9.43
N ASP A 142 -3.17 -5.67 8.97
CA ASP A 142 -4.37 -5.44 9.78
C ASP A 142 -4.49 -6.64 10.69
N THR A 143 -4.29 -6.41 11.99
CA THR A 143 -4.31 -7.45 12.99
C THR A 143 -5.59 -8.22 12.71
N VAL A 144 -5.44 -9.43 12.15
CA VAL A 144 -6.51 -10.42 12.11
C VAL A 144 -7.03 -10.38 13.51
N SER A 145 -8.27 -9.91 13.62
CA SER A 145 -8.89 -9.39 14.83
C SER A 145 -8.34 -10.16 16.01
N ARG A 146 -7.38 -9.56 16.75
CA ARG A 146 -6.89 -10.19 17.97
C ARG A 146 -8.16 -10.37 18.80
N PRO A 147 -8.65 -11.60 19.04
CA PRO A 147 -9.85 -11.74 19.83
C PRO A 147 -9.54 -11.02 21.13
N MET A 148 -10.40 -10.06 21.49
CA MET A 148 -10.33 -9.35 22.75
C MET A 148 -9.96 -10.38 23.81
N SER A 149 -8.77 -10.22 24.40
CA SER A 149 -8.37 -10.97 25.57
C SER A 149 -9.47 -10.71 26.60
N LEU A 150 -10.30 -11.73 26.82
CA LEU A 150 -11.40 -11.70 27.76
C LEU A 150 -10.86 -11.23 29.13
N PRO A 151 -11.59 -10.37 29.86
CA PRO A 151 -11.16 -9.96 31.18
C PRO A 151 -11.07 -11.20 32.07
N ALA A 152 -9.91 -11.37 32.71
CA ALA A 152 -9.69 -12.42 33.69
C ALA A 152 -10.79 -12.33 34.76
N SER A 153 -11.68 -13.32 34.78
CA SER A 153 -12.68 -13.48 35.84
C SER A 153 -12.16 -14.48 36.88
N PRO A 154 -12.49 -14.28 38.16
CA PRO A 154 -11.77 -14.92 39.26
C PRO A 154 -12.13 -16.39 39.41
N SER A 155 -11.15 -17.15 39.88
CA SER A 155 -11.22 -18.58 40.20
C SER A 155 -12.31 -18.89 41.24
N VAL A 156 -13.32 -19.67 40.87
CA VAL A 156 -14.09 -20.51 41.79
C VAL A 156 -14.39 -21.85 41.12
N GLY A 157 -14.09 -22.93 41.84
CA GLY A 157 -14.05 -24.29 41.33
C GLY A 157 -15.40 -24.89 40.95
N GLY A 158 -15.34 -25.86 40.03
CA GLY A 158 -16.47 -26.70 39.64
C GLY A 158 -16.05 -27.63 38.50
N ARG A 159 -16.01 -28.93 38.79
CA ARG A 159 -15.72 -30.02 37.84
C ARG A 159 -16.63 -29.92 36.61
N GLY A 160 -16.02 -29.91 35.41
CA GLY A 160 -16.70 -30.04 34.13
C GLY A 160 -15.80 -30.79 33.15
N MET A 161 -16.21 -32.02 32.85
CA MET A 161 -15.57 -32.98 31.96
C MET A 161 -15.74 -32.53 30.50
N TRP A 162 -14.65 -32.16 29.82
CA TRP A 162 -14.60 -31.97 28.37
C TRP A 162 -13.39 -32.71 27.82
N SER A 163 -13.67 -33.59 26.86
CA SER A 163 -12.76 -34.55 26.24
C SER A 163 -11.61 -33.87 25.49
N SER A 164 -10.44 -34.46 25.66
CA SER A 164 -9.22 -34.21 24.90
C SER A 164 -9.47 -34.27 23.40
N HIS A 165 -9.05 -33.24 22.67
CA HIS A 165 -8.68 -33.34 21.25
C HIS A 165 -7.30 -32.71 21.12
N ASP A 166 -6.39 -33.50 20.53
CA ASP A 166 -4.98 -33.24 20.31
C ASP A 166 -4.72 -31.90 19.59
N ASP A 167 -4.09 -30.96 20.30
CA ASP A 167 -3.54 -29.72 19.73
C ASP A 167 -2.00 -29.84 19.59
N ASP A 168 -1.52 -30.98 19.06
CA ASP A 168 -0.07 -31.28 18.95
C ASP A 168 0.55 -30.85 17.60
N HIS A 169 -0.07 -29.89 16.89
CA HIS A 169 0.41 -29.41 15.58
C HIS A 169 0.63 -27.90 15.49
N LEU A 170 0.69 -27.18 16.61
CA LEU A 170 1.08 -25.78 16.58
C LEU A 170 2.61 -25.66 16.52
N ILE A 171 3.15 -25.23 15.37
CA ILE A 171 4.59 -24.98 15.18
C ILE A 171 5.06 -23.95 16.22
N ARG A 172 5.76 -24.41 17.25
CA ARG A 172 6.44 -23.56 18.23
C ARG A 172 7.87 -23.30 17.77
N PHE A 173 8.14 -22.06 17.39
CA PHE A 173 9.51 -21.61 17.14
C PHE A 173 10.17 -21.27 18.48
N THR A 174 10.95 -22.21 19.01
CA THR A 174 11.84 -21.97 20.15
C THR A 174 13.23 -21.62 19.63
N GLU A 175 13.83 -20.56 20.16
CA GLU A 175 15.21 -20.18 19.86
C GLU A 175 16.15 -21.28 20.38
N LEU A 176 16.97 -21.83 19.47
CA LEU A 176 17.90 -22.92 19.79
C LEU A 176 19.25 -22.33 20.18
N ASP A 177 19.84 -22.84 21.25
CA ASP A 177 21.22 -22.52 21.59
C ASP A 177 22.21 -23.10 20.57
N ASP A 178 23.42 -22.52 20.51
CA ASP A 178 24.46 -22.91 19.54
C ASP A 178 24.87 -24.39 19.66
N GLY A 179 24.70 -24.98 20.85
CA GLY A 179 24.96 -26.39 21.11
C GLY A 179 23.88 -27.32 20.51
N ALA A 180 22.62 -26.92 20.60
CA ALA A 180 21.47 -27.63 20.04
C ALA A 180 21.50 -27.59 18.51
N VAL A 181 21.86 -26.44 17.92
CA VAL A 181 22.06 -26.29 16.48
C VAL A 181 23.15 -27.24 15.97
N SER A 182 24.28 -27.33 16.68
CA SER A 182 25.39 -28.21 16.30
C SER A 182 25.01 -29.70 16.32
N ARG A 183 24.16 -30.12 17.26
CA ARG A 183 23.67 -31.51 17.33
C ARG A 183 22.72 -31.85 16.19
N LEU A 184 21.78 -30.95 15.88
CA LEU A 184 20.85 -31.09 14.76
C LEU A 184 21.58 -31.20 13.42
N TRP A 185 22.62 -30.39 13.21
CA TRP A 185 23.47 -30.48 12.02
C TRP A 185 24.25 -31.81 11.95
N GLY A 186 24.70 -32.32 13.10
CA GLY A 186 25.33 -33.64 13.17
C GLY A 186 24.39 -34.79 12.82
N ASP A 187 23.15 -34.74 13.29
CA ASP A 187 22.10 -35.72 12.97
C ASP A 187 21.68 -35.65 11.51
N MET A 188 21.57 -34.44 10.94
CA MET A 188 21.25 -34.24 9.53
C MET A 188 22.35 -34.76 8.61
N ARG A 189 23.63 -34.57 8.96
CA ARG A 189 24.74 -35.16 8.20
C ARG A 189 24.75 -36.68 8.27
N ARG A 190 24.42 -37.26 9.41
CA ARG A 190 24.27 -38.72 9.57
C ARG A 190 23.12 -39.28 8.74
N SER A 191 22.00 -38.56 8.64
CA SER A 191 20.85 -39.02 7.87
C SER A 191 21.05 -38.89 6.35
N LEU A 192 21.90 -37.97 5.91
CA LEU A 192 22.25 -37.79 4.49
C LEU A 192 23.36 -38.71 3.98
N GLY A 193 23.89 -39.61 4.81
CA GLY A 193 24.78 -40.68 4.38
C GLY A 193 26.18 -40.25 3.93
N GLU A 194 26.60 -39.02 4.24
CA GLU A 194 27.98 -38.59 4.03
C GLU A 194 28.85 -39.14 5.17
N ARG A 195 29.59 -40.22 4.90
CA ARG A 195 30.72 -40.66 5.72
C ARG A 195 31.94 -39.76 5.48
#